data_AF-A0A2G1YR30-F1
#
_entry.id   AF-A0A2G1YR30-F1
#
_cell.length_a   1.000
_cell.length_b   1.000
_cell.length_c   1.000
_cell.angle_alpha   90.00
_cell.angle_beta   90.00
_cell.angle_gamma   90.00
#
_symmetry.space_group_name_H-M   'P 1'
#
loop_
_entity.id
_entity.type
_entity.pdbx_description
1 polymer ?
#
loop_
_entity_poly.entity_id
_entity_poly.type
_entity_poly.pdbx_seq_one_letter_code
_entity_poly.pdbx_strand_id
1 'polypeptide(L)' 'MNSTKEQLIEDIQNLLNSYDNENSTSINPDLLEFMDEKTLISIIDSLLTQKEESKEPDTEWLEKFKKYDI' A
#
# COMPACT_ATOMS: atom_id res chain seq x y z
N MET A 1 -11.73 -0.78 -15.88
CA MET A 1 -11.02 -2.03 -15.53
C MET A 1 -9.61 -1.59 -15.24
N ASN A 2 -9.28 -1.44 -13.95
CA ASN A 2 -7.94 -1.02 -13.55
C ASN A 2 -7.01 -2.24 -13.67
N SER A 3 -5.81 -2.03 -14.16
CA SER A 3 -4.77 -3.05 -14.19
C SER A 3 -4.35 -3.43 -12.76
N THR A 4 -3.83 -4.65 -12.56
CA THR A 4 -3.28 -5.10 -11.26
C THR A 4 -2.30 -4.08 -10.68
N LYS A 5 -1.51 -3.44 -11.55
CA LYS A 5 -0.56 -2.40 -11.19
C LYS A 5 -1.22 -1.13 -10.65
N GLU A 6 -2.26 -0.64 -11.31
CA GLU A 6 -3.02 0.52 -10.83
C GLU A 6 -3.66 0.24 -9.48
N GLN A 7 -4.15 -0.99 -9.25
CA GLN A 7 -4.71 -1.42 -7.98
C GLN A 7 -3.66 -1.37 -6.85
N LEU A 8 -2.46 -1.87 -7.11
CA LEU A 8 -1.34 -1.82 -6.16
C LEU A 8 -0.93 -0.38 -5.84
N ILE A 9 -0.91 0.51 -6.83
CA ILE A 9 -0.58 1.92 -6.61
C ILE A 9 -1.63 2.61 -5.73
N GLU A 10 -2.91 2.37 -6.01
CA GLU A 10 -4.03 2.90 -5.22
C GLU A 10 -3.96 2.41 -3.76
N ASP A 11 -3.64 1.13 -3.59
CA ASP A 11 -3.43 0.49 -2.30
C ASP A 11 -2.27 1.11 -1.50
N ILE A 12 -1.12 1.37 -2.14
CA ILE A 12 0.03 2.06 -1.52
C ILE A 12 -0.38 3.47 -1.07
N GLN A 13 -1.10 4.20 -1.91
CA GLN A 13 -1.57 5.54 -1.56
C GLN A 13 -2.51 5.51 -0.35
N ASN A 14 -3.46 4.57 -0.34
CA ASN A 14 -4.38 4.38 0.78
C ASN A 14 -3.63 4.00 2.07
N LEU A 15 -2.59 3.18 1.97
CA LEU A 15 -1.74 2.82 3.10
C LEU A 15 -1.06 4.06 3.70
N LEU A 16 -0.38 4.85 2.87
CA LEU A 16 0.28 6.09 3.32
C LEU A 16 -0.71 7.07 3.98
N ASN A 17 -1.92 7.16 3.45
CA ASN A 17 -2.98 8.01 4.01
C ASN A 17 -3.63 7.44 5.27
N SER A 18 -3.45 6.15 5.57
CA SER A 18 -3.96 5.54 6.79
C SER A 18 -3.08 5.77 8.02
N TYR A 19 -1.85 6.26 7.81
CA TYR A 19 -0.87 6.50 8.88
C TYR A 19 -1.05 7.84 9.59
N ASP A 20 -1.64 8.84 8.95
CA ASP A 20 -1.79 10.17 9.53
C ASP A 20 -3.09 10.82 9.05
N ASN A 21 -3.92 11.28 9.99
CA ASN A 21 -5.16 11.99 9.68
C ASN A 21 -4.93 13.41 9.13
N GLU A 22 -3.70 13.95 9.25
CA GLU A 22 -3.40 15.33 8.87
C GLU A 22 -2.62 15.47 7.56
N ASN A 23 -1.98 14.40 7.05
CA ASN A 23 -1.16 14.46 5.83
C ASN A 23 -1.65 13.46 4.77
N SER A 24 -2.48 13.95 3.83
CA SER A 24 -2.83 13.17 2.64
C SER A 24 -1.65 13.13 1.66
N THR A 25 -1.03 11.97 1.54
CA THR A 25 -0.14 11.64 0.42
C THR A 25 -0.96 11.38 -0.84
N SER A 26 -0.67 12.14 -1.88
CA SER A 26 -1.10 11.83 -3.24
C SER A 26 0.11 11.31 -4.00
N ILE A 27 0.03 10.05 -4.42
CA ILE A 27 1.03 9.43 -5.26
C ILE A 27 0.68 9.77 -6.70
N ASN A 28 1.66 10.24 -7.47
CA ASN A 28 1.51 10.30 -8.91
C ASN A 28 1.68 8.88 -9.48
N PRO A 29 0.63 8.25 -10.04
CA PRO A 29 0.72 6.89 -10.58
C PRO A 29 1.74 6.78 -11.73
N ASP A 30 2.01 7.86 -12.46
CA ASP A 30 3.02 7.89 -13.52
C ASP A 30 4.45 7.64 -12.98
N LEU A 31 4.69 7.93 -11.69
CA LEU A 31 5.98 7.64 -11.06
C LEU A 31 6.15 6.15 -10.74
N LEU A 32 5.05 5.45 -10.49
CA LEU A 32 5.04 4.04 -10.10
C LEU A 32 4.72 3.10 -11.28
N GLU A 33 4.23 3.62 -12.41
CA GLU A 33 3.96 2.86 -13.64
C GLU A 33 5.18 2.02 -14.09
N PHE A 34 6.37 2.61 -13.95
CA PHE A 34 7.65 2.01 -14.35
C PHE A 34 8.13 0.92 -13.39
N MET A 35 7.56 0.85 -12.19
CA MET A 35 7.89 -0.20 -11.24
C MET A 35 7.23 -1.51 -11.64
N ASP A 36 7.95 -2.61 -11.43
CA ASP A 36 7.38 -3.93 -11.59
C ASP A 36 6.44 -4.28 -10.42
N GLU A 37 5.53 -5.21 -10.67
CA GLU A 37 4.51 -5.63 -9.71
C GLU A 37 5.11 -6.11 -8.39
N LYS A 38 6.26 -6.79 -8.43
CA LYS A 38 6.92 -7.32 -7.23
C LYS A 38 7.46 -6.20 -6.37
N THR A 39 8.04 -5.16 -6.98
CA THR A 39 8.52 -4.00 -6.23
C THR A 39 7.35 -3.25 -5.57
N LEU A 40 6.20 -3.13 -6.25
CA LEU A 40 5.00 -2.53 -5.65
C LEU A 40 4.46 -3.35 -4.47
N ILE A 41 4.39 -4.67 -4.60
CA ILE A 41 4.01 -5.58 -3.50
C ILE A 41 4.98 -5.43 -2.32
N SER A 42 6.29 -5.38 -2.58
CA SER A 42 7.30 -5.21 -1.50
C SER A 42 7.18 -3.86 -0.78
N ILE A 43 6.74 -2.80 -1.47
CA ILE A 43 6.42 -1.52 -0.82
C ILE A 43 5.23 -1.68 0.11
N ILE A 44 4.16 -2.33 -0.35
CA ILE A 44 2.96 -2.60 0.47
C ILE A 44 3.36 -3.36 1.74
N ASP A 45 4.14 -4.44 1.62
CA ASP A 45 4.60 -5.22 2.77
C ASP A 45 5.44 -4.39 3.75
N SER A 46 6.34 -3.56 3.22
CA SER A 46 7.17 -2.66 4.05
C SER A 46 6.33 -1.62 4.77
N LEU A 47 5.27 -1.13 4.13
CA LEU A 47 4.30 -0.22 4.72
C LEU A 47 3.37 -0.92 5.71
N LEU A 48 3.06 -2.20 5.57
CA LEU A 48 2.27 -2.92 6.58
C LEU A 48 3.10 -3.24 7.81
N THR A 49 4.33 -3.71 7.60
CA THR A 49 5.28 -4.05 8.68
C THR A 49 5.54 -2.84 9.58
N GLN A 50 5.80 -1.67 8.98
CA GLN A 50 5.98 -0.43 9.75
C GLN A 50 4.75 -0.06 10.59
N LYS A 51 3.53 -0.44 10.16
CA LYS A 51 2.28 -0.10 10.84
C LYS A 51 2.08 -1.01 12.04
N GLU A 52 2.35 -2.30 11.85
CA GLU A 52 2.35 -3.30 12.92
C GLU A 52 3.39 -2.98 14.00
N GLU A 53 4.59 -2.56 13.61
CA GLU A 53 5.63 -2.09 14.55
C GLU A 53 5.22 -0.82 15.32
N SER A 54 4.35 0.01 14.71
CA SER A 54 3.86 1.26 15.30
C SER A 54 2.73 1.09 16.33
N LYS A 55 2.38 -0.15 16.71
CA LYS A 55 1.42 -0.54 17.78
C LYS A 55 -0.08 -0.35 17.52
N GLU A 56 -0.48 0.15 16.35
CA GLU A 56 -1.88 0.08 15.90
C GLU A 56 -2.01 -0.99 14.80
N PRO A 57 -2.15 -2.27 15.17
CA PRO A 57 -2.48 -3.31 14.21
C PRO A 57 -3.90 -3.03 13.72
N ASP A 58 -3.99 -2.45 12.53
CA ASP A 58 -5.23 -2.23 11.82
C ASP A 58 -5.62 -3.58 11.19
N THR A 59 -6.15 -4.49 12.03
CA THR A 59 -6.36 -5.91 11.71
C THR A 59 -7.23 -6.09 10.47
N GLU A 60 -8.23 -5.22 10.31
CA GLU A 60 -9.13 -5.19 9.16
C GLU A 60 -8.38 -4.80 7.87
N TRP A 61 -7.32 -4.01 8.01
CA TRP A 61 -6.44 -3.60 6.91
C TRP A 61 -5.46 -4.72 6.53
N LEU A 62 -4.86 -5.40 7.51
CA LEU A 62 -4.00 -6.56 7.25
C LEU A 62 -4.74 -7.65 6.47
N GLU A 63 -6.02 -7.88 6.75
CA GLU A 63 -6.81 -8.89 6.03
C GLU A 63 -7.10 -8.54 4.56
N LYS A 64 -7.23 -7.25 4.21
CA LYS A 64 -7.43 -6.85 2.80
C LYS A 64 -6.17 -7.07 1.96
N PHE A 65 -5.00 -6.92 2.56
CA PHE A 65 -3.71 -7.05 1.88
C PHE A 65 -3.14 -8.47 1.83
N LYS A 66 -3.61 -9.38 2.68
CA LYS A 66 -3.31 -10.83 2.57
C LYS A 66 -3.63 -11.47 1.22
N LYS A 67 -4.38 -10.78 0.34
CA LYS A 67 -4.60 -11.21 -1.05
C LYS A 67 -3.32 -11.29 -1.89
N TYR A 68 -2.26 -10.59 -1.48
CA TYR A 68 -0.99 -10.54 -2.19
C TYR A 68 0.07 -11.50 -1.62
N ASP A 69 -0.29 -12.35 -0.66
CA ASP A 69 0.56 -13.43 -0.14
C ASP A 69 0.73 -14.47 -1.27
N ILE A 70 1.88 -14.42 -1.97
CA ILE A 70 2.26 -15.29 -3.10
C ILE A 70 3.21 -16.40 -2.62
#